data_AF-A0ABD0Z7D3-F1
#
_entry.id   AF-A0ABD0Z7D3-F1
#
_cell.length_a   1.000
_cell.length_b   1.000
_cell.length_c   1.000
_cell.angle_alpha   90.00
_cell.angle_beta   90.00
_cell.angle_gamma   90.00
#
_symmetry.space_group_name_H-M   'P 1'
#
loop_
_entity.id
_entity.type
_entity.pdbx_description
1 polymer ?
#
loop_
_entity_poly.entity_id
_entity_poly.type
_entity_poly.pdbx_seq_one_letter_code
_entity_poly.pdbx_strand_id
1 'polypeptide(L)'
;MQCKDKFLLQCVVTSPGVTAKDVTPEMFSKQTGLRVEETKLRVVYVAPPRPPSPVREGSEEGSSPRASVSDNGTASDFTPAPRFSADRVEAQDNSSEARALITRLTDEKNSALQLNNRLQQELDQLKRESKRSQSGGIPLMYVLLIGIISLILGYIMKRT
;
A
#
# COMPACT_ATOMS: atom_id res chain seq x y z
N MET A 1 2.82 25.27 -0.21
CA MET A 1 2.53 25.24 1.24
C MET A 1 3.34 24.11 1.85
N GLN A 2 4.04 24.33 2.97
CA GLN A 2 4.74 23.24 3.68
C GLN A 2 4.01 22.98 4.99
N CYS A 3 3.41 21.78 5.12
CA CYS A 3 2.81 21.32 6.36
C CYS A 3 3.91 21.11 7.41
N LYS A 4 3.67 21.56 8.64
CA LYS A 4 4.59 21.30 9.77
C LYS A 4 4.13 20.14 10.65
N ASP A 5 2.98 19.56 10.34
CA ASP A 5 2.38 18.50 11.12
C ASP A 5 3.26 17.25 11.08
N LYS A 6 3.23 16.53 12.20
CA LYS A 6 3.95 15.28 12.39
C LYS A 6 2.97 14.25 12.93
N PHE A 7 2.97 13.08 12.32
CA PHE A 7 2.28 11.92 12.86
C PHE A 7 3.26 11.05 13.61
N LEU A 8 2.82 10.48 14.74
CA LEU A 8 3.56 9.45 15.45
C LEU A 8 2.84 8.13 15.24
N LEU A 9 3.52 7.19 14.59
CA LEU A 9 3.08 5.80 14.50
C LEU A 9 3.71 5.04 15.67
N GLN A 10 2.89 4.38 16.47
CA GLN A 10 3.32 3.46 17.51
C GLN A 10 2.82 2.06 17.17
N CYS A 11 3.70 1.07 17.23
CA CYS A 11 3.36 -0.34 17.05
C CYS A 11 3.91 -1.18 18.19
N VAL A 12 3.16 -2.23 18.54
CA VAL A 12 3.51 -3.20 19.57
C VAL A 12 3.24 -4.59 19.04
N VAL A 13 4.14 -5.53 19.32
CA VAL A 13 3.92 -6.94 18.96
C VAL A 13 3.05 -7.57 20.03
N THR A 14 1.91 -8.13 19.62
CA THR A 14 0.94 -8.76 20.51
C THR A 14 0.90 -10.26 20.32
N SER A 15 0.32 -10.96 21.30
CA SER A 15 0.07 -12.40 21.23
C SER A 15 -0.95 -12.73 20.14
N PRO A 16 -0.83 -13.89 19.45
CA PRO A 16 -1.87 -14.36 18.54
C PRO A 16 -3.22 -14.48 19.26
N GLY A 17 -4.30 -14.03 18.62
CA GLY A 17 -5.66 -14.08 19.19
C GLY A 17 -6.10 -12.83 19.94
N VAL A 18 -5.23 -11.84 20.12
CA VAL A 18 -5.61 -10.50 20.62
C VAL A 18 -6.57 -9.84 19.64
N THR A 19 -7.73 -9.41 20.14
CA THR A 19 -8.74 -8.70 19.35
C THR A 19 -8.68 -7.20 19.63
N ALA A 20 -9.37 -6.39 18.81
CA ALA A 20 -9.41 -4.94 18.99
C ALA A 20 -9.95 -4.49 20.36
N LYS A 21 -10.72 -5.35 21.05
CA LYS A 21 -11.26 -5.07 22.39
C LYS A 21 -10.22 -5.21 23.50
N ASP A 22 -9.19 -6.01 23.25
CA ASP A 22 -8.11 -6.29 24.21
C ASP A 22 -6.96 -5.28 24.06
N VAL A 23 -7.04 -4.37 23.09
CA VAL A 23 -6.04 -3.31 22.86
C VAL A 23 -6.26 -2.22 23.89
N THR A 24 -5.34 -2.11 24.85
CA THR A 24 -5.39 -1.10 25.89
C THR A 24 -4.25 -0.07 25.75
N PRO A 25 -4.42 1.18 26.22
CA PRO A 25 -3.36 2.20 26.16
C PRO A 25 -2.04 1.77 26.83
N GLU A 26 -2.14 0.94 27.86
CA GLU A 26 -1.02 0.45 28.66
C GLU A 26 -0.07 -0.42 27.84
N MET A 27 -0.55 -1.05 26.76
CA MET A 27 0.28 -1.84 25.84
C MET A 27 1.31 -0.98 25.09
N PHE A 28 1.05 0.32 24.95
CA PHE A 28 1.95 1.28 24.30
C PHE A 28 2.85 2.01 25.31
N SER A 29 2.74 1.69 26.59
CA SER A 29 3.61 2.26 27.62
C SER A 29 4.93 1.48 27.73
N LYS A 30 6.05 2.19 27.91
CA LYS A 30 7.40 1.58 27.95
C LYS A 30 7.68 0.73 29.21
N GLN A 31 6.73 0.68 30.16
CA GLN A 31 6.89 0.00 31.45
C GLN A 31 6.39 -1.45 31.43
N THR A 32 5.57 -1.83 30.45
CA THR A 32 4.86 -3.12 30.40
C THR A 32 5.73 -4.28 29.90
N GLY A 33 7.03 -4.06 29.65
CA GLY A 33 7.95 -5.05 29.10
C GLY A 33 7.70 -5.41 27.62
N LEU A 34 6.62 -4.91 27.02
CA LEU A 34 6.34 -5.04 25.60
C LEU A 34 7.21 -4.08 24.79
N ARG A 35 7.76 -4.57 23.68
CA ARG A 35 8.59 -3.76 22.77
C ARG A 35 7.68 -2.86 21.93
N VAL A 36 7.67 -1.58 22.27
CA VAL A 36 6.97 -0.52 21.51
C VAL A 36 7.94 0.12 20.52
N GLU A 37 7.61 0.08 19.24
CA GLU A 37 8.34 0.74 18.17
C GLU A 37 7.61 2.04 17.78
N GLU A 38 8.37 3.13 17.63
CA GLU A 38 7.84 4.47 17.37
C GLU A 38 8.46 5.06 16.09
N THR A 39 7.64 5.54 15.16
CA THR A 39 8.09 6.16 13.90
C THR A 39 7.39 7.50 13.68
N LYS A 40 8.16 8.57 13.45
CA LYS A 40 7.63 9.91 13.15
C LYS A 40 7.52 10.13 11.65
N LEU A 41 6.33 10.42 11.18
CA LEU A 41 6.04 10.70 9.77
C LEU A 41 5.79 12.20 9.58
N ARG A 42 6.28 12.75 8.47
CA ARG A 42 6.07 14.16 8.09
C ARG A 42 5.02 14.26 7.00
N VAL A 43 4.23 15.33 7.04
CA VAL A 43 3.22 15.60 6.00
C VAL A 43 3.84 16.38 4.84
N VAL A 44 3.59 15.93 3.62
CA VAL A 44 4.01 16.59 2.38
C VAL A 44 2.77 16.84 1.52
N TYR A 45 2.53 18.10 1.17
CA TYR A 45 1.50 18.47 0.20
C TYR A 45 2.07 18.37 -1.21
N VAL A 46 1.36 17.66 -2.07
CA VAL A 46 1.69 17.54 -3.50
C VAL A 46 0.56 18.20 -4.29
N ALA A 47 0.93 19.04 -5.26
CA ALA A 47 -0.05 19.67 -6.13
C ALA A 47 -0.71 18.61 -7.03
N PRO A 48 -2.02 18.74 -7.35
CA PRO A 48 -2.67 17.89 -8.32
C PRO A 48 -1.91 17.90 -9.67
N PRO A 49 -1.87 16.78 -10.41
CA PRO A 49 -1.32 16.77 -11.76
C PRO A 49 -2.02 17.84 -12.60
N ARG A 50 -1.26 18.57 -13.41
CA ARG A 50 -1.84 19.58 -14.31
C ARG A 50 -2.83 18.88 -15.25
N PRO A 51 -4.06 19.40 -15.42
CA PRO A 51 -4.96 18.86 -16.42
C PRO A 51 -4.32 18.97 -17.81
N PRO A 52 -4.54 18.00 -18.71
CA PRO A 52 -4.07 18.12 -20.09
C PRO A 52 -4.59 19.45 -20.66
N SER A 53 -3.71 20.19 -21.34
CA SER A 53 -4.07 21.48 -21.94
C SER A 53 -5.32 21.30 -22.81
N PRO A 54 -6.32 22.20 -22.73
CA PRO A 54 -7.51 22.11 -23.56
C PRO A 54 -7.08 21.93 -25.01
N VAL A 55 -7.38 20.74 -25.55
CA VAL A 55 -7.17 20.46 -26.97
C VAL A 55 -8.03 21.50 -27.68
N ARG A 56 -7.42 22.29 -28.56
CA ARG A 56 -8.10 23.33 -29.33
C ARG A 56 -9.24 22.65 -30.09
N GLU A 57 -10.46 22.75 -29.57
CA GLU A 57 -11.66 22.38 -30.31
C GLU A 57 -11.62 23.25 -31.57
N GLY A 58 -11.45 22.58 -32.70
CA GLY A 58 -11.58 23.21 -33.99
C GLY A 58 -12.96 23.83 -34.04
N SER A 59 -13.02 25.12 -34.32
CA SER A 59 -14.25 25.83 -34.62
C SER A 59 -14.85 25.21 -35.88
N GLU A 60 -15.64 24.15 -35.75
CA GLU A 60 -16.60 23.80 -36.79
C GLU A 60 -17.72 24.85 -36.74
N GLU A 61 -17.69 25.71 -37.77
CA GLU A 61 -18.81 26.37 -38.42
C GLU A 61 -20.10 26.54 -37.57
N GLY A 62 -20.51 27.76 -37.25
CA GLY A 62 -20.87 28.75 -38.28
C GLY A 62 -22.37 29.02 -38.17
N SER A 63 -22.70 30.23 -37.72
CA SER A 63 -23.99 30.94 -37.91
C SER A 63 -25.29 30.27 -37.39
N SER A 64 -25.85 30.87 -36.34
CA SER A 64 -27.31 31.03 -36.15
C SER A 64 -27.91 31.73 -37.39
N PRO A 65 -29.09 31.35 -37.93
CA PRO A 65 -30.30 32.05 -37.52
C PRO A 65 -31.65 31.29 -37.59
N ARG A 66 -32.52 31.69 -36.66
CA ARG A 66 -33.98 31.95 -36.79
C ARG A 66 -34.97 30.79 -36.69
N ALA A 67 -35.70 30.86 -35.57
CA ALA A 67 -37.02 30.27 -35.34
C ALA A 67 -38.00 30.57 -36.48
N SER A 68 -38.72 29.53 -36.93
CA SER A 68 -39.97 29.67 -37.68
C SER A 68 -40.97 28.66 -37.12
N VAL A 69 -42.03 29.20 -36.53
CA VAL A 69 -43.24 28.49 -36.09
C VAL A 69 -44.06 28.15 -37.34
N SER A 70 -44.54 26.92 -37.46
CA SER A 70 -45.68 26.61 -38.33
C SER A 70 -46.57 25.55 -37.68
N ASP A 71 -47.78 25.99 -37.37
CA ASP A 71 -48.94 25.25 -36.87
C ASP A 71 -49.74 24.70 -38.08
N ASN A 72 -50.04 23.40 -38.09
CA ASN A 72 -51.40 22.85 -38.16
C ASN A 72 -51.39 21.36 -38.50
N GLY A 73 -52.25 20.60 -37.81
CA GLY A 73 -52.27 19.13 -37.82
C GLY A 73 -53.06 18.47 -38.93
N THR A 74 -52.92 17.13 -39.03
CA THR A 74 -53.95 16.15 -39.40
C THR A 74 -53.43 14.75 -39.04
N ALA A 75 -54.30 13.93 -38.46
CA ALA A 75 -54.02 12.56 -38.01
C ALA A 75 -53.87 11.56 -39.17
N SER A 76 -52.90 10.65 -39.09
CA SER A 76 -53.03 9.26 -39.60
C SER A 76 -51.79 8.40 -39.28
N ASP A 77 -52.09 7.17 -38.86
CA ASP A 77 -51.37 5.89 -39.02
C ASP A 77 -49.95 5.63 -38.48
N PHE A 78 -49.93 4.69 -37.53
CA PHE A 78 -49.03 3.55 -37.31
C PHE A 78 -47.62 3.57 -37.96
N THR A 79 -46.57 3.53 -37.13
CA THR A 79 -45.59 2.42 -36.96
C THR A 79 -44.49 2.84 -35.96
N PRO A 80 -44.12 2.03 -34.94
CA PRO A 80 -42.92 2.28 -34.13
C PRO A 80 -41.71 1.59 -34.79
N ALA A 81 -40.71 2.35 -35.25
CA ALA A 81 -39.42 1.81 -35.68
C ALA A 81 -38.31 2.22 -34.68
N PRO A 82 -37.41 1.31 -34.31
CA PRO A 82 -36.55 1.45 -33.14
C PRO A 82 -35.30 2.28 -33.45
N ARG A 83 -34.99 3.27 -32.60
CA ARG A 83 -33.64 3.83 -32.51
C ARG A 83 -32.77 2.83 -31.74
N PHE A 84 -32.17 1.88 -32.45
CA PHE A 84 -31.29 0.87 -31.84
C PHE A 84 -30.01 0.74 -32.65
N SER A 85 -29.12 1.72 -32.53
CA SER A 85 -27.78 1.58 -33.14
C SER A 85 -26.69 2.47 -32.54
N ALA A 86 -27.01 3.54 -31.79
CA ALA A 86 -25.99 4.34 -31.11
C ALA A 86 -25.67 3.85 -29.68
N ASP A 87 -26.69 3.44 -28.93
CA ASP A 87 -26.58 3.07 -27.50
C ASP A 87 -25.86 1.73 -27.25
N ARG A 88 -25.74 0.88 -28.27
CA ARG A 88 -25.17 -0.47 -28.14
C ARG A 88 -23.66 -0.53 -28.29
N VAL A 89 -23.05 0.49 -28.91
CA VAL A 89 -21.60 0.52 -29.15
C VAL A 89 -20.87 1.06 -27.92
N GLU A 90 -21.36 2.14 -27.30
CA GLU A 90 -20.76 2.71 -26.08
C GLU A 90 -20.88 1.77 -24.86
N ALA A 91 -22.03 1.11 -24.66
CA ALA A 91 -22.19 0.18 -23.54
C ALA A 91 -21.26 -1.06 -23.66
N GLN A 92 -20.95 -1.47 -24.89
CA GLN A 92 -20.11 -2.63 -25.17
C GLN A 92 -18.61 -2.30 -25.07
N ASP A 93 -18.21 -1.09 -25.49
CA ASP A 93 -16.82 -0.61 -25.35
C ASP A 93 -16.44 -0.47 -23.87
N ASN A 94 -17.31 0.17 -23.06
CA ASN A 94 -17.16 0.26 -21.61
C ASN A 94 -17.07 -1.12 -20.93
N SER A 95 -17.82 -2.12 -21.43
CA SER A 95 -17.75 -3.49 -20.92
C SER A 95 -16.41 -4.15 -21.23
N SER A 96 -15.84 -3.87 -22.41
CA SER A 96 -14.56 -4.42 -22.83
C SER A 96 -13.38 -3.81 -22.07
N GLU A 97 -13.41 -2.49 -21.86
CA GLU A 97 -12.43 -1.77 -21.04
C GLU A 97 -12.49 -2.20 -19.58
N ALA A 98 -13.69 -2.31 -19.01
CA ALA A 98 -13.88 -2.81 -17.65
C ALA A 98 -13.37 -4.24 -17.47
N ARG A 99 -13.61 -5.12 -18.46
CA ARG A 99 -13.06 -6.50 -18.45
C ARG A 99 -11.55 -6.50 -18.54
N ALA A 100 -10.95 -5.68 -19.41
CA ALA A 100 -9.50 -5.56 -19.51
C ALA A 100 -8.86 -5.04 -18.21
N LEU A 101 -9.48 -4.07 -17.56
CA LEU A 101 -9.08 -3.57 -16.24
C LEU A 101 -9.18 -4.65 -15.16
N ILE A 102 -10.27 -5.42 -15.13
CA ILE A 102 -10.44 -6.53 -14.20
C ILE A 102 -9.35 -7.59 -14.43
N THR A 103 -9.10 -8.00 -15.67
CA THR A 103 -8.05 -8.98 -15.99
C THR A 103 -6.67 -8.49 -15.55
N ARG A 104 -6.33 -7.23 -15.85
CA ARG A 104 -5.06 -6.63 -15.40
C ARG A 104 -4.93 -6.59 -13.88
N LEU A 105 -5.98 -6.17 -13.17
CA LEU A 105 -5.98 -6.13 -11.71
C LEU A 105 -5.89 -7.53 -11.08
N THR A 106 -6.51 -8.53 -11.71
CA THR A 106 -6.39 -9.94 -11.32
C THR A 106 -4.97 -10.46 -11.52
N ASP A 107 -4.34 -10.13 -12.65
CA ASP A 107 -2.95 -10.53 -12.94
C ASP A 107 -1.95 -9.84 -11.99
N GLU A 108 -2.15 -8.56 -11.69
CA GLU A 108 -1.36 -7.83 -10.70
C GLU A 108 -1.55 -8.40 -9.29
N LYS A 109 -2.78 -8.75 -8.90
CA LYS A 109 -3.08 -9.44 -7.63
C LYS A 109 -2.35 -10.77 -7.53
N ASN A 110 -2.40 -11.59 -8.58
CA ASN A 110 -1.72 -12.89 -8.63
C ASN A 110 -0.19 -12.72 -8.56
N SER A 111 0.35 -11.71 -9.24
CA SER A 111 1.78 -11.37 -9.18
C SER A 111 2.20 -10.97 -7.76
N ALA A 112 1.41 -10.14 -7.09
CA ALA A 112 1.67 -9.73 -5.71
C ALA A 112 1.58 -10.91 -4.73
N LEU A 113 0.62 -11.82 -4.92
CA LEU A 113 0.50 -13.04 -4.11
C LEU A 113 1.72 -13.96 -4.27
N GLN A 114 2.21 -14.12 -5.51
CA GLN A 114 3.40 -14.93 -5.78
C GLN A 114 4.65 -14.38 -5.10
N LEU A 115 4.83 -13.05 -5.13
CA LEU A 115 5.93 -12.39 -4.42
C LEU A 115 5.80 -12.56 -2.90
N ASN A 116 4.59 -12.44 -2.35
CA ASN A 116 4.36 -12.61 -0.91
C ASN A 116 4.70 -14.04 -0.45
N ASN A 117 4.26 -15.06 -1.20
CA ASN A 117 4.60 -16.46 -0.92
C ASN A 117 6.11 -16.71 -0.95
N ARG A 118 6.82 -16.09 -1.91
CA ARG A 118 8.28 -16.19 -1.99
C ARG A 118 8.97 -15.54 -0.79
N LEU A 119 8.52 -14.35 -0.38
CA LEU A 119 9.05 -13.66 0.79
C LEU A 119 8.80 -14.46 2.09
N GLN A 120 7.63 -15.09 2.22
CA GLN A 120 7.36 -15.99 3.34
C GLN A 120 8.34 -17.17 3.36
N GLN A 121 8.66 -17.74 2.20
CA GLN A 121 9.62 -18.83 2.08
C GLN A 121 11.06 -18.40 2.45
N GLU A 122 11.45 -17.17 2.15
CA GLU A 122 12.75 -16.61 2.56
C GLU A 122 12.80 -16.36 4.08
N LEU A 123 11.71 -15.88 4.68
CA LEU A 123 11.61 -15.68 6.13
C LEU A 123 11.69 -16.99 6.90
N ASP A 124 11.05 -18.06 6.42
CA ASP A 124 11.10 -19.36 7.10
C ASP A 124 12.48 -20.02 7.01
N GLN A 125 13.21 -19.80 5.91
CA GLN A 125 14.60 -20.26 5.78
C GLN A 125 15.52 -19.52 6.75
N LEU A 126 15.46 -18.19 6.78
CA LEU A 126 16.25 -17.38 7.72
C LEU A 126 15.91 -17.69 9.18
N LYS A 127 14.63 -17.93 9.49
CA LYS A 127 14.20 -18.36 10.81
C LYS A 127 14.74 -19.73 11.19
N ARG A 128 14.81 -20.67 10.24
CA ARG A 128 15.36 -22.02 10.47
C ARG A 128 16.88 -22.01 10.60
N GLU A 129 17.57 -21.18 9.82
CA GLU A 129 19.02 -20.95 9.93
C GLU A 129 19.39 -20.24 11.22
N SER A 130 18.64 -19.19 11.58
CA SER A 130 18.74 -18.50 12.87
C SER A 130 18.60 -19.51 14.01
N LYS A 131 17.55 -20.35 14.01
CA LYS A 131 17.38 -21.43 15.00
C LYS A 131 18.51 -22.46 15.02
N ARG A 132 19.17 -22.71 13.88
CA ARG A 132 20.31 -23.65 13.79
C ARG A 132 21.62 -23.03 14.25
N SER A 133 21.77 -21.72 14.10
CA SER A 133 22.85 -20.90 14.68
C SER A 133 22.60 -20.50 16.14
N GLN A 134 21.37 -20.67 16.62
CA GLN A 134 20.94 -20.43 18.01
C GLN A 134 21.32 -21.60 18.92
N SER A 135 22.49 -22.23 18.71
CA SER A 135 23.21 -22.95 19.75
C SER A 135 23.86 -21.90 20.67
N GLY A 136 23.01 -21.15 21.39
CA GLY A 136 23.36 -19.97 22.16
C GLY A 136 23.88 -20.32 23.55
N GLY A 137 25.18 -20.59 23.63
CA GLY A 137 25.97 -20.36 24.84
C GLY A 137 27.02 -19.29 24.55
N ILE A 138 27.54 -18.62 25.59
CA ILE A 138 28.74 -17.79 25.44
C ILE A 138 29.81 -18.68 24.80
N PRO A 139 30.32 -18.40 23.59
CA PRO A 139 31.29 -19.28 22.98
C PRO A 139 32.50 -19.37 23.89
N LEU A 140 32.99 -20.60 24.12
CA LEU A 140 34.09 -20.89 25.04
C LEU A 140 35.32 -20.01 24.81
N MET A 141 35.50 -19.51 23.58
CA MET A 141 36.49 -18.51 23.20
C MET A 141 36.45 -17.25 24.08
N TYR A 142 35.27 -16.68 24.39
CA TYR A 142 35.18 -15.50 25.27
C TYR A 142 35.53 -15.82 26.72
N VAL A 143 35.14 -17.00 27.21
CA VAL A 143 35.48 -17.44 28.58
C VAL A 143 36.99 -17.61 28.72
N LEU A 144 37.63 -18.23 27.72
CA LEU A 144 39.08 -18.38 27.67
C LEU A 144 39.78 -17.01 27.58
N LEU A 145 39.28 -16.10 26.74
CA LEU A 145 39.85 -14.77 26.58
C LEU A 145 39.83 -13.98 27.90
N ILE A 146 38.68 -13.98 28.60
CA ILE A 146 38.52 -13.30 29.89
C ILE A 146 39.46 -13.93 30.94
N GLY A 147 39.55 -15.26 31.00
CA GLY A 147 40.46 -15.96 31.91
C GLY A 147 41.92 -15.60 31.70
N ILE A 148 42.37 -15.53 30.44
CA ILE A 148 43.75 -15.11 30.09
C ILE A 148 43.99 -13.65 30.49
N ILE A 149 43.04 -12.74 30.21
CA ILE A 149 43.16 -11.33 30.58
C ILE A 149 43.25 -11.17 32.10
N SER A 150 42.40 -11.86 32.86
CA SER A 150 42.44 -11.85 34.32
C SER A 150 43.75 -12.41 34.89
N LEU A 151 44.29 -13.46 34.27
CA LEU A 151 45.58 -14.05 34.67
C LEU A 151 46.75 -13.07 34.41
N ILE A 152 46.76 -12.43 33.24
CA ILE A 152 47.80 -11.45 32.89
C ILE A 152 47.73 -10.23 33.81
N LEU A 153 46.55 -9.66 34.04
CA LEU A 153 46.36 -8.54 34.98
C LEU A 153 46.79 -8.92 36.40
N GLY A 154 46.40 -10.10 36.88
CA GLY A 154 46.80 -10.61 38.18
C GLY A 154 48.31 -10.83 38.31
N TYR A 155 48.95 -11.32 37.24
CA TYR A 155 50.40 -11.52 37.21
C TYR A 155 51.17 -10.19 37.21
N ILE A 156 50.73 -9.21 36.42
CA ILE A 156 51.36 -7.87 36.36
C ILE A 156 51.23 -7.16 37.70
N MET A 157 50.05 -7.19 38.33
CA MET A 157 49.80 -6.53 39.61
C MET A 157 50.49 -7.24 40.79
N LYS A 158 50.79 -8.54 40.68
CA LYS A 158 51.58 -9.27 41.68
C LYS A 158 53.09 -9.03 41.52
N ARG A 159 53.56 -8.75 40.31
CA ARG A 159 54.97 -8.54 39.99
C ARG A 159 55.42 -7.07 40.16
N THR A 160 54.47 -6.14 40.08
CA THR A 160 54.66 -4.71 40.37
C THR A 160 54.54 -4.48 41.87
#